data_AF-A0A7K7X4E3-F1
#
_entry.id   AF-A0A7K7X4E3-F1
#
_cell.length_a   1.000
_cell.length_b   1.000
_cell.length_c   1.000
_cell.angle_alpha   90.00
_cell.angle_beta   90.00
_cell.angle_gamma   90.00
#
_symmetry.space_group_name_H-M   'P 1'
#
loop_
_entity.id
_entity.type
_entity.pdbx_description
1 polymer ?
#
loop_
_entity_poly.entity_id
_entity_poly.type
_entity_poly.pdbx_seq_one_letter_code
_entity_poly.pdbx_strand_id
1 'polypeptide(L)'
;GQVKVFRALYTFEPRTPDELYFEEGDIIYISDMSDTNWWKGTCKGRTGLIPSNYVAEQAESIDNPLHEAAKRGNLSWLRECLDNRVGVNGLDKAGNTALYWACHGGHKGIRELI
;
A
#
# COMPACT_ATOMS: atom_id res chain seq x y z
N GLY A 1 -14.39 -1.14 -0.70
CA GLY A 1 -13.83 -1.67 0.57
C GLY A 1 -12.69 -0.80 1.03
N GLN A 2 -12.19 -1.01 2.24
CA GLN A 2 -10.93 -0.42 2.69
C GLN A 2 -9.78 -1.04 1.87
N VAL A 3 -8.92 -0.22 1.28
CA VAL A 3 -7.75 -0.68 0.53
C VAL A 3 -6.74 -1.27 1.52
N LYS A 4 -6.22 -2.45 1.20
CA LYS A 4 -5.15 -3.11 1.98
C LYS A 4 -3.83 -2.97 1.24
N VAL A 5 -2.76 -2.74 1.97
CA VAL A 5 -1.43 -2.46 1.40
C VAL A 5 -0.48 -3.58 1.79
N PHE A 6 0.29 -4.05 0.82
CA PHE A 6 1.26 -5.13 1.01
C PHE A 6 2.60 -4.76 0.38
N ARG A 7 3.67 -5.40 0.85
CA ARG A 7 4.99 -5.40 0.20
C ARG A 7 5.22 -6.75 -0.45
N ALA A 8 5.58 -6.78 -1.73
CA ALA A 8 6.01 -7.99 -2.39
C ALA A 8 7.31 -8.52 -1.76
N LEU A 9 7.37 -9.79 -1.39
CA LEU A 9 8.59 -10.44 -0.92
C LEU A 9 9.38 -11.09 -2.06
N TYR A 10 8.74 -11.29 -3.22
CA TYR A 10 9.34 -11.87 -4.41
C TYR A 10 8.77 -11.20 -5.68
N THR A 11 9.43 -11.37 -6.82
CA THR A 11 8.92 -10.90 -8.11
C THR A 11 7.78 -11.80 -8.60
N PHE A 12 6.73 -11.20 -9.16
CA PHE A 12 5.65 -11.94 -9.82
C PHE A 12 5.62 -11.62 -11.32
N GLU A 13 5.87 -12.64 -12.13
CA GLU A 13 5.78 -12.55 -13.59
C GLU A 13 4.39 -12.99 -14.06
N PRO A 14 3.63 -12.11 -14.75
CA PRO A 14 2.29 -12.43 -15.20
C PRO A 14 2.32 -13.47 -16.31
N ARG A 15 1.40 -14.44 -16.25
CA ARG A 15 1.19 -15.46 -17.28
C ARG A 15 0.14 -15.05 -18.31
N THR A 16 -0.73 -14.14 -17.93
CA THR A 16 -1.80 -13.60 -18.78
C THR A 16 -1.75 -12.07 -18.82
N PRO A 17 -2.29 -11.42 -19.87
CA PRO A 17 -2.28 -9.96 -19.98
C PRO A 17 -3.04 -9.22 -18.86
N ASP A 18 -3.98 -9.91 -18.20
CA ASP A 18 -4.81 -9.34 -17.14
C ASP A 18 -4.11 -9.38 -15.77
N GLU A 19 -3.03 -10.15 -15.64
CA GLU A 19 -2.22 -10.27 -14.43
C GLU A 19 -1.28 -9.08 -14.24
N LEU A 20 -1.10 -8.67 -12.98
CA LEU A 20 -0.25 -7.54 -12.64
C LEU A 20 1.20 -7.97 -12.45
N TYR A 21 2.13 -7.39 -13.20
CA TYR A 21 3.57 -7.51 -12.93
C TYR A 21 4.01 -6.60 -11.78
N PHE A 22 4.89 -7.12 -10.91
CA PHE A 22 5.61 -6.35 -9.88
C PHE A 22 6.86 -7.10 -9.43
N GLU A 23 7.79 -6.39 -8.82
CA GLU A 23 9.10 -6.88 -8.38
C GLU A 23 9.16 -7.06 -6.86
N GLU A 24 10.16 -7.81 -6.37
CA GLU A 24 10.49 -7.86 -4.94
C GLU A 24 10.65 -6.44 -4.36
N GLY A 25 10.01 -6.20 -3.20
CA GLY A 25 10.02 -4.92 -2.50
C GLY A 25 8.95 -3.92 -2.93
N ASP A 26 8.26 -4.16 -4.05
CA ASP A 26 7.19 -3.29 -4.53
C ASP A 26 6.00 -3.21 -3.56
N ILE A 27 5.31 -2.07 -3.57
CA ILE A 27 4.09 -1.87 -2.81
C ILE A 27 2.87 -2.20 -3.66
N ILE A 28 1.97 -3.01 -3.11
CA ILE A 28 0.76 -3.49 -3.75
C ILE A 28 -0.46 -2.98 -2.98
N TYR A 29 -1.39 -2.36 -3.69
CA TYR A 29 -2.65 -1.84 -3.16
C TYR A 29 -3.82 -2.72 -3.59
N ILE A 30 -4.32 -3.56 -2.69
CA ILE A 30 -5.44 -4.46 -2.97
C ILE A 30 -6.76 -3.71 -2.76
N SER A 31 -7.53 -3.61 -3.82
CA SER A 31 -8.79 -2.85 -3.88
C SER A 31 -10.05 -3.73 -3.84
N ASP A 32 -9.93 -4.99 -4.29
CA ASP A 32 -11.00 -5.98 -4.30
C ASP A 32 -10.45 -7.36 -3.93
N MET A 33 -11.06 -7.97 -2.91
CA MET A 33 -10.75 -9.30 -2.38
C MET A 33 -12.00 -10.18 -2.34
N SER A 34 -13.04 -9.84 -3.12
CA SER A 34 -14.32 -10.55 -3.11
C SER A 34 -14.25 -11.94 -3.75
N ASP A 35 -13.29 -12.16 -4.66
CA ASP A 35 -13.00 -13.47 -5.26
C ASP A 35 -11.96 -14.25 -4.43
N THR A 36 -12.13 -15.57 -4.39
CA THR A 36 -11.31 -16.48 -3.60
C THR A 36 -9.90 -16.67 -4.16
N ASN A 37 -9.74 -16.62 -5.49
CA ASN A 37 -8.50 -16.96 -6.19
C ASN A 37 -7.77 -15.72 -6.72
N TRP A 38 -8.50 -14.67 -7.09
CA TRP A 38 -7.94 -13.51 -7.78
C TRP A 38 -8.35 -12.20 -7.12
N TRP A 39 -7.36 -11.43 -6.68
CA TRP A 39 -7.59 -10.11 -6.12
C TRP A 39 -7.21 -9.04 -7.12
N LYS A 40 -7.95 -7.92 -7.09
CA LYS A 40 -7.65 -6.75 -7.92
C LYS A 40 -6.70 -5.82 -7.18
N GLY A 41 -5.49 -5.68 -7.70
CA GLY A 41 -4.43 -4.87 -7.11
C GLY A 41 -3.93 -3.78 -8.03
N THR A 42 -3.33 -2.74 -7.45
CA THR A 42 -2.55 -1.72 -8.15
C THR A 42 -1.12 -1.73 -7.64
N CYS A 43 -0.14 -1.60 -8.55
CA CYS A 43 1.28 -1.44 -8.25
C CYS A 43 1.91 -0.56 -9.33
N LYS A 44 2.77 0.41 -8.95
CA LYS A 44 3.47 1.31 -9.90
C LYS A 44 2.51 1.95 -10.93
N GLY A 45 1.30 2.32 -10.49
CA GLY A 45 0.25 2.93 -11.31
C GLY A 45 -0.48 1.98 -12.28
N ARG A 46 -0.14 0.69 -12.31
CA ARG A 46 -0.82 -0.33 -13.13
C ARG A 46 -1.79 -1.12 -12.26
N THR A 47 -2.96 -1.45 -12.80
CA THR A 47 -3.96 -2.28 -12.14
C THR A 47 -4.11 -3.60 -12.88
N GLY A 48 -4.23 -4.70 -12.14
CA GLY A 48 -4.41 -6.05 -12.69
C GLY A 48 -4.83 -7.06 -11.63
N LEU A 49 -4.89 -8.32 -12.04
CA LEU A 49 -5.21 -9.44 -11.18
C LEU A 49 -3.94 -9.99 -10.51
N ILE A 50 -4.07 -10.37 -9.24
CA ILE A 50 -3.02 -10.99 -8.44
C ILE A 50 -3.61 -12.24 -7.80
N PRO A 51 -2.92 -13.40 -7.85
CA PRO A 51 -3.37 -14.59 -7.15
C PRO A 51 -3.46 -14.33 -5.63
N SER A 52 -4.58 -14.70 -5.01
CA SER A 52 -4.79 -14.51 -3.57
C SER A 52 -3.76 -15.25 -2.72
N ASN A 53 -3.34 -16.44 -3.16
CA ASN A 53 -2.29 -17.24 -2.52
C ASN A 53 -0.91 -16.56 -2.57
N TYR A 54 -0.59 -15.88 -3.67
CA TYR A 54 0.63 -15.07 -3.74
C TYR A 54 0.61 -14.00 -2.64
N VAL A 55 -0.48 -13.25 -2.50
CA VAL A 55 -0.56 -12.20 -1.48
C VAL A 55 -0.53 -12.78 -0.05
N ALA A 56 -1.09 -13.97 0.16
CA ALA A 56 -1.12 -14.63 1.46
C ALA A 56 0.24 -15.20 1.90
N GLU A 57 1.04 -15.73 0.96
CA GLU A 57 2.27 -16.48 1.26
C GLU A 57 3.54 -15.69 0.94
N GLN A 58 3.48 -14.75 0.01
CA GLN A 58 4.64 -14.10 -0.62
C GLN A 58 4.55 -12.56 -0.56
N ALA A 59 3.65 -12.02 0.25
CA ALA A 59 3.58 -10.58 0.52
C ALA A 59 3.44 -10.29 2.02
N GLU A 60 4.02 -9.18 2.45
CA GLU A 60 3.95 -8.70 3.83
C GLU A 60 2.84 -7.64 3.95
N SER A 61 1.87 -7.84 4.84
CA SER A 61 0.82 -6.84 5.12
C SER A 61 1.41 -5.60 5.79
N ILE A 62 1.01 -4.41 5.32
CA ILE A 62 1.36 -3.12 5.90
C ILE A 62 0.09 -2.53 6.52
N ASP A 63 -0.02 -2.61 7.84
CA ASP A 63 -1.23 -2.17 8.57
C ASP A 63 -1.43 -0.64 8.51
N ASN A 64 -0.33 0.13 8.61
CA ASN A 64 -0.36 1.59 8.73
C ASN A 64 0.57 2.25 7.69
N PRO A 65 0.31 2.08 6.37
CA PRO A 65 1.22 2.51 5.31
C PRO A 65 1.40 4.04 5.29
N LEU A 66 0.33 4.81 5.57
CA LEU A 66 0.39 6.26 5.66
C LEU A 66 1.24 6.74 6.84
N HIS A 67 1.14 6.10 8.01
CA HIS A 67 1.98 6.42 9.17
C HIS A 67 3.43 6.13 8.89
N GLU A 68 3.74 5.00 8.25
CA GLU A 68 5.12 4.66 7.92
C GLU A 68 5.72 5.60 6.86
N ALA A 69 4.96 5.96 5.83
CA ALA A 69 5.38 6.95 4.86
C ALA A 69 5.63 8.32 5.54
N ALA A 70 4.71 8.77 6.40
CA ALA A 70 4.83 10.02 7.13
C ALA A 70 6.02 10.04 8.10
N LYS A 71 6.20 8.98 8.90
CA LYS A 71 7.31 8.84 9.87
C LYS A 71 8.67 8.90 9.19
N ARG A 72 8.79 8.30 8.00
CA ARG A 72 10.02 8.29 7.19
C ARG A 72 10.22 9.55 6.36
N GLY A 73 9.23 10.44 6.28
CA GLY A 73 9.25 11.59 5.38
C GLY A 73 9.19 11.21 3.90
N ASN A 74 8.69 10.01 3.58
CA ASN A 74 8.61 9.50 2.22
C ASN A 74 7.37 10.08 1.51
N LEU A 75 7.54 11.28 0.93
CA LEU A 75 6.47 12.01 0.26
C LEU A 75 5.91 11.27 -0.95
N SER A 76 6.77 10.60 -1.73
CA SER A 76 6.36 9.85 -2.92
C SER A 76 5.42 8.71 -2.55
N TRP A 77 5.80 7.90 -1.55
CA TRP A 77 4.98 6.79 -1.10
C TRP A 77 3.70 7.25 -0.37
N LEU A 78 3.77 8.35 0.38
CA LEU A 78 2.58 8.93 1.01
C LEU A 78 1.55 9.35 -0.04
N ARG A 79 2.00 10.03 -1.10
CA ARG A 79 1.14 10.42 -2.22
C ARG A 79 0.56 9.20 -2.93
N GLU A 80 1.36 8.17 -3.16
CA GLU A 80 0.89 6.92 -3.75
C GLU A 80 -0.19 6.24 -2.90
N CYS A 81 -0.06 6.27 -1.56
CA CYS A 81 -1.10 5.77 -0.66
C CYS A 81 -2.41 6.56 -0.80
N LEU A 82 -2.34 7.88 -0.92
CA LEU A 82 -3.51 8.74 -1.11
C LEU A 82 -4.18 8.51 -2.46
N ASP A 83 -3.39 8.41 -3.53
CA ASP A 83 -3.88 8.16 -4.89
C ASP A 83 -4.60 6.80 -4.97
N ASN A 84 -4.13 5.81 -4.20
CA ASN A 84 -4.75 4.50 -4.05
C ASN A 84 -5.85 4.45 -2.96
N ARG A 85 -6.34 5.60 -2.48
CA ARG A 85 -7.48 5.73 -1.54
C ARG A 85 -7.27 5.00 -0.20
N VAL A 86 -6.04 4.92 0.28
CA VAL A 86 -5.75 4.46 1.64
C VAL A 86 -6.35 5.45 2.65
N GLY A 87 -7.00 4.94 3.70
CA GLY A 87 -7.67 5.76 4.70
C GLY A 87 -6.69 6.62 5.52
N VAL A 88 -6.86 7.95 5.44
CA VAL A 88 -5.99 8.94 6.10
C VAL A 88 -6.20 9.10 7.60
N ASN A 89 -7.41 8.82 8.08
CA ASN A 89 -7.79 9.00 9.48
C ASN A 89 -7.60 7.72 10.31
N GLY A 90 -6.83 6.75 9.80
CA GLY A 90 -6.48 5.57 10.57
C GLY A 90 -5.66 5.97 11.81
N LEU A 91 -5.96 5.33 12.93
CA LEU A 91 -5.12 5.40 14.12
C LEU A 91 -4.23 4.18 14.16
N ASP A 92 -2.95 4.37 14.51
CA ASP A 92 -2.05 3.25 14.78
C ASP A 92 -2.38 2.59 16.13
N LYS A 93 -1.62 1.55 16.52
CA LYS A 93 -1.81 0.84 17.79
C LYS A 93 -1.62 1.73 19.03
N ALA A 94 -0.96 2.88 18.89
CA ALA A 94 -0.74 3.87 19.95
C ALA A 94 -1.76 5.02 19.90
N GLY A 95 -2.73 4.98 18.97
CA GLY A 95 -3.75 6.02 18.82
C GLY A 95 -3.30 7.25 18.04
N ASN A 96 -2.16 7.20 17.33
CA ASN A 96 -1.64 8.33 16.58
C ASN A 96 -2.10 8.31 15.12
N THR A 97 -2.24 9.49 14.52
CA THR A 97 -2.50 9.67 13.08
C THR A 97 -1.20 9.75 12.28
N ALA A 98 -1.28 9.61 10.96
CA ALA A 98 -0.12 9.86 10.08
C ALA A 98 0.40 11.30 10.21
N LEU A 99 -0.50 12.28 10.42
CA LEU A 99 -0.15 13.69 10.65
C LEU A 99 0.70 13.86 11.93
N TYR A 100 0.39 13.13 13.00
CA TYR A 100 1.19 13.16 14.23
C TYR A 100 2.66 12.80 13.94
N TRP A 101 2.89 11.72 13.19
CA TRP A 101 4.24 11.28 12.82
C TRP A 101 4.95 12.26 11.87
N ALA A 102 4.23 12.88 10.93
CA ALA A 102 4.76 13.92 10.07
C ALA A 102 5.23 15.16 10.86
N CYS A 103 4.46 15.57 11.87
CA CYS A 103 4.84 16.65 12.78
C CYS A 103 6.05 16.28 13.63
N HIS A 104 6.06 15.09 14.23
CA HIS A 104 7.13 14.64 15.12
C HIS A 104 8.47 14.48 14.40
N GLY A 105 8.45 14.04 13.13
CA GLY A 105 9.65 13.90 12.30
C GLY A 105 10.14 15.20 11.62
N GLY A 106 9.39 16.31 11.75
CA GLY A 106 9.74 17.58 11.09
C GLY A 106 9.44 17.65 9.59
N HIS A 107 8.69 16.69 9.04
CA HIS A 107 8.47 16.50 7.61
C HIS A 107 7.43 17.48 7.05
N LYS A 108 7.83 18.72 6.78
CA LYS A 108 6.90 19.80 6.37
C LYS A 108 6.04 19.45 5.16
N GLY A 109 6.64 18.88 4.11
CA GLY A 109 5.92 18.55 2.87
C GLY A 109 4.85 17.47 3.02
N ILE A 110 4.97 16.59 4.04
CA ILE A 110 3.93 15.60 4.33
C ILE A 110 2.71 16.28 4.97
N ARG A 111 2.93 17.25 5.88
CA ARG A 111 1.85 17.95 6.59
C ARG A 111 0.97 18.81 5.70
N GLU A 112 1.51 19.27 4.57
CA GLU A 112 0.73 20.03 3.59
C GLU A 112 -0.17 19.12 2.75
N LEU A 113 0.05 17.80 2.81
CA LEU A 113 -0.60 16.81 1.96
C LEU A 113 -1.69 16.00 2.70
N ILE A 114 -1.62 15.88 4.04
CA ILE A 114 -2.58 15.17 4.90
C ILE A 114 -2.94 15.99 6.14
#